data_AF-A0A9D9C8U2-F1
#
_entry.id   AF-A0A9D9C8U2-F1
#
_cell.length_a   1.000
_cell.length_b   1.000
_cell.length_c   1.000
_cell.angle_alpha   90.00
_cell.angle_beta   90.00
_cell.angle_gamma   90.00
#
_symmetry.space_group_name_H-M   'P 1'
#
loop_
_entity.id
_entity.type
_entity.pdbx_description
1 polymer ?
#
loop_
_entity_poly.entity_id
_entity_poly.type
_entity_poly.pdbx_seq_one_letter_code
_entity_poly.pdbx_strand_id
1 'polypeptide(L)'
;EKMERANAEYQVAYERQVNFAKDYQKKMKMAKLYVSHFIQVFQLSVIRGEIKEEMRALYHLPLKGFAVPELNTEAALLEWGEYIIAGEKERTEKGSSPIYNPSIAKVRVFYDNFVDARNAKNVLQANTKRAMLTLDNLHATVDALILEIWNAVENHYKDLPLQDRLDACRKFGINYYYRKGEKAE
;
A
#
# COMPACT_ATOMS: atom_id res chain seq x y z
N GLU A 1 11.36 26.68 -10.39
CA GLU A 1 12.42 25.97 -9.64
C GLU A 1 11.94 25.15 -8.43
N LYS A 2 11.42 25.73 -7.33
CA LYS A 2 11.02 24.95 -6.13
C LYS A 2 9.89 23.93 -6.41
N MET A 3 8.84 24.33 -7.12
CA MET A 3 7.73 23.44 -7.50
C MET A 3 8.18 22.30 -8.41
N GLU A 4 8.99 22.60 -9.44
CA GLU A 4 9.51 21.60 -10.38
C GLU A 4 10.34 20.53 -9.68
N ARG A 5 11.20 20.93 -8.72
CA ARG A 5 11.98 20.01 -7.90
C ARG A 5 11.09 19.11 -7.04
N ALA A 6 10.12 19.69 -6.33
CA ALA A 6 9.18 18.93 -5.49
C ALA A 6 8.33 17.94 -6.32
N ASN A 7 7.89 18.35 -7.51
CA ASN A 7 7.17 17.46 -8.43
C ASN A 7 8.08 16.31 -8.90
N ALA A 8 9.32 16.61 -9.32
CA ALA A 8 10.27 15.57 -9.72
C ALA A 8 10.57 14.57 -8.60
N GLU A 9 10.75 15.03 -7.37
CA GLU A 9 10.94 14.17 -6.19
C GLU A 9 9.72 13.27 -5.94
N TYR A 10 8.50 13.82 -6.05
CA TYR A 10 7.27 13.05 -5.93
C TYR A 10 7.17 11.96 -7.02
N GLN A 11 7.43 12.31 -8.29
CA GLN A 11 7.38 11.35 -9.39
C GLN A 11 8.36 10.19 -9.16
N VAL A 12 9.61 10.49 -8.79
CA VAL A 12 10.62 9.46 -8.51
C VAL A 12 10.20 8.56 -7.33
N ALA A 13 9.65 9.13 -6.25
CA ALA A 13 9.18 8.36 -5.11
C ALA A 13 8.00 7.44 -5.48
N TYR A 14 7.03 7.99 -6.24
CA TYR A 14 5.85 7.26 -6.69
C TYR A 14 6.21 6.12 -7.65
N GLU A 15 7.09 6.36 -8.63
CA GLU A 15 7.57 5.33 -9.54
C GLU A 15 8.25 4.19 -8.81
N ARG A 16 9.11 4.49 -7.82
CA ARG A 16 9.75 3.46 -6.98
C ARG A 16 8.71 2.62 -6.24
N GLN A 17 7.69 3.25 -5.65
CA GLN A 17 6.60 2.54 -4.98
C GLN A 17 5.84 1.61 -5.94
N VAL A 18 5.46 2.10 -7.12
CA VAL A 18 4.71 1.32 -8.13
C VAL A 18 5.55 0.15 -8.65
N ASN A 19 6.83 0.39 -8.94
CA ASN A 19 7.74 -0.65 -9.43
C ASN A 19 7.95 -1.74 -8.37
N PHE A 20 8.13 -1.35 -7.11
CA PHE A 20 8.31 -2.30 -6.00
C PHE A 20 7.05 -3.13 -5.70
N ALA A 21 5.85 -2.57 -5.94
CA ALA A 21 4.59 -3.26 -5.67
C ALA A 21 4.50 -4.64 -6.37
N LYS A 22 5.05 -4.77 -7.58
CA LYS A 22 5.06 -6.05 -8.31
C LYS A 22 5.91 -7.11 -7.62
N ASP A 23 7.08 -6.74 -7.09
CA ASP A 23 7.94 -7.69 -6.37
C ASP A 23 7.32 -8.08 -5.03
N TYR A 24 6.76 -7.09 -4.30
CA TYR A 24 6.02 -7.33 -3.07
C TYR A 24 4.91 -8.38 -3.25
N GLN A 25 4.10 -8.26 -4.31
CA GLN A 25 3.03 -9.23 -4.59
C GLN A 25 3.57 -10.64 -4.86
N LYS A 26 4.74 -10.78 -5.49
CA LYS A 26 5.38 -12.09 -5.69
C LYS A 26 5.83 -12.69 -4.36
N LYS A 27 6.43 -11.90 -3.47
CA LYS A 27 6.85 -12.36 -2.14
C LYS A 27 5.65 -12.79 -1.29
N MET A 28 4.59 -11.98 -1.25
CA MET A 28 3.34 -12.31 -0.54
C MET A 28 2.72 -13.60 -1.07
N LYS A 29 2.65 -13.78 -2.40
CA LYS A 29 2.11 -15.00 -3.02
C LYS A 29 2.92 -16.24 -2.62
N MET A 30 4.25 -16.14 -2.59
CA MET A 30 5.12 -17.26 -2.20
C MET A 30 4.99 -17.58 -0.71
N ALA A 31 5.01 -16.58 0.17
CA ALA A 31 4.77 -16.78 1.60
C ALA A 31 3.42 -17.48 1.85
N LYS A 32 2.35 -16.98 1.21
CA LYS A 32 1.01 -17.59 1.29
C LYS A 32 1.01 -19.06 0.84
N LEU A 33 1.66 -19.36 -0.28
CA LEU A 33 1.74 -20.72 -0.81
C LEU A 33 2.39 -21.67 0.20
N TYR A 34 3.56 -21.30 0.74
CA TYR A 34 4.32 -22.16 1.65
C TYR A 34 3.66 -22.30 3.02
N VAL A 35 3.11 -21.23 3.58
CA VAL A 35 2.37 -21.28 4.85
C VAL A 35 1.13 -22.16 4.69
N SER A 36 0.31 -21.94 3.65
CA SER A 36 -0.86 -22.76 3.36
C SER A 36 -0.51 -24.24 3.18
N HIS A 37 0.50 -24.53 2.36
CA HIS A 37 0.91 -25.90 2.08
C HIS A 37 1.44 -26.61 3.33
N PHE A 38 2.18 -25.91 4.19
CA PHE A 38 2.62 -26.47 5.46
C PHE A 38 1.43 -26.86 6.35
N ILE A 39 0.43 -25.97 6.48
CA ILE A 39 -0.79 -26.25 7.26
C ILE A 39 -1.51 -27.48 6.71
N GLN A 40 -1.64 -27.59 5.39
CA GLN A 40 -2.27 -28.75 4.74
C GLN A 40 -1.52 -30.04 5.05
N VAL A 41 -0.19 -30.06 4.93
CA VAL A 41 0.62 -31.25 5.19
C VAL A 41 0.56 -31.63 6.67
N PHE A 42 0.62 -30.65 7.57
CA PHE A 42 0.43 -30.88 9.01
C PHE A 42 -0.93 -31.52 9.30
N GLN A 43 -2.01 -30.96 8.76
CA GLN A 43 -3.36 -31.51 8.91
C GLN A 43 -3.47 -32.92 8.35
N LEU A 44 -2.86 -33.20 7.18
CA LEU A 44 -2.82 -34.54 6.59
C LEU A 44 -2.04 -35.54 7.46
N SER A 45 -0.94 -35.13 8.09
CA SER A 45 -0.21 -35.97 9.06
C SER A 45 -1.04 -36.28 10.31
N VAL A 46 -1.88 -35.33 10.76
CA VAL A 46 -2.85 -35.60 11.83
C VAL A 46 -3.91 -36.60 11.38
N ILE A 47 -4.47 -36.44 10.18
CA ILE A 47 -5.47 -37.37 9.61
C ILE A 47 -4.91 -38.78 9.46
N ARG A 48 -3.62 -38.93 9.08
CA ARG A 48 -2.94 -40.23 8.99
C ARG A 48 -2.59 -40.84 10.34
N GLY A 49 -2.74 -40.12 11.45
CA GLY A 49 -2.37 -40.57 12.79
C GLY A 49 -0.86 -40.54 13.08
N GLU A 50 -0.07 -39.89 12.22
CA GLU A 50 1.37 -39.68 12.45
C GLU A 50 1.63 -38.64 13.54
N ILE A 51 0.72 -37.66 13.66
CA ILE A 51 0.75 -36.60 14.65
C ILE A 51 -0.57 -36.62 15.41
N LYS A 52 -0.50 -36.56 16.74
CA LYS A 52 -1.68 -36.52 17.59
C LYS A 52 -2.48 -35.22 17.40
N GLU A 53 -3.80 -35.33 17.44
CA GLU A 53 -4.71 -34.18 17.22
C GLU A 53 -4.52 -33.06 18.25
N GLU A 54 -4.12 -33.39 19.49
CA GLU A 54 -3.79 -32.42 20.55
C GLU A 54 -2.67 -31.44 20.17
N MET A 55 -1.77 -31.85 19.27
CA MET A 55 -0.63 -31.01 18.83
C MET A 55 -1.08 -29.82 17.97
N ARG A 56 -2.32 -29.81 17.48
CA ARG A 56 -2.88 -28.70 16.72
C ARG A 56 -2.95 -27.40 17.53
N ALA A 57 -3.10 -27.51 18.85
CA ALA A 57 -3.13 -26.36 19.75
C ALA A 57 -1.84 -25.54 19.68
N LEU A 58 -0.69 -26.17 19.42
CA LEU A 58 0.62 -25.51 19.29
C LEU A 58 0.67 -24.53 18.12
N TYR A 59 -0.18 -24.73 17.10
CA TYR A 59 -0.24 -23.94 15.88
C TYR A 59 -1.42 -22.96 15.89
N HIS A 60 -2.12 -22.82 17.01
CA HIS A 60 -3.36 -22.04 17.13
C HIS A 60 -4.48 -22.49 16.17
N LEU A 61 -4.40 -23.73 15.66
CA LEU A 61 -5.44 -24.30 14.82
C LEU A 61 -6.60 -24.80 15.68
N PRO A 62 -7.87 -24.66 15.24
CA PRO A 62 -9.02 -25.22 15.94
C PRO A 62 -8.81 -26.70 16.23
N LEU A 63 -9.27 -27.23 17.37
CA LEU A 63 -9.13 -28.66 17.67
C LEU A 63 -10.06 -29.55 16.83
N LYS A 64 -11.09 -28.97 16.21
CA LYS A 64 -12.05 -29.68 15.35
C LYS A 64 -12.03 -29.14 13.92
N GLY A 65 -12.22 -30.04 12.95
CA GLY A 65 -12.19 -29.73 11.51
C GLY A 65 -10.78 -29.67 10.94
N PHE A 66 -10.58 -29.72 9.62
CA PHE A 66 -9.23 -29.70 9.00
C PHE A 66 -9.14 -28.62 7.92
N ALA A 67 -9.85 -27.51 8.12
CA ALA A 67 -9.82 -26.39 7.19
C ALA A 67 -8.52 -25.59 7.37
N VAL A 68 -7.94 -25.15 6.26
CA VAL A 68 -6.85 -24.18 6.28
C VAL A 68 -7.45 -22.80 6.59
N PRO A 69 -6.88 -22.04 7.54
CA PRO A 69 -7.29 -20.67 7.80
C PRO A 69 -7.18 -19.77 6.56
N GLU A 70 -7.96 -18.70 6.53
CA GLU A 70 -7.87 -17.75 5.43
C GLU A 70 -6.58 -16.93 5.49
N LEU A 71 -5.79 -16.98 4.42
CA LEU A 71 -4.52 -16.25 4.27
C LEU A 71 -4.59 -15.17 3.18
N ASN A 72 -5.77 -14.59 2.97
CA ASN A 72 -6.02 -13.65 1.87
C ASN A 72 -5.54 -12.23 2.17
N THR A 73 -5.44 -11.88 3.44
CA THR A 73 -5.01 -10.55 3.88
C THR A 73 -3.55 -10.56 4.34
N GLU A 74 -2.89 -9.40 4.24
CA GLU A 74 -1.52 -9.21 4.74
C GLU A 74 -1.43 -9.50 6.25
N ALA A 75 -2.43 -9.05 7.02
CA ALA A 75 -2.49 -9.26 8.47
C ALA A 75 -2.63 -10.75 8.83
N ALA A 76 -3.53 -11.47 8.17
CA ALA A 76 -3.71 -12.90 8.42
C ALA A 76 -2.46 -13.70 8.04
N LEU A 77 -1.80 -13.37 6.93
CA LEU A 77 -0.57 -14.06 6.54
C LEU A 77 0.57 -13.83 7.54
N LEU A 78 0.68 -12.61 8.11
CA LEU A 78 1.65 -12.32 9.17
C LEU A 78 1.39 -13.17 10.41
N GLU A 79 0.15 -13.15 10.91
CA GLU A 79 -0.26 -13.87 12.11
C GLU A 79 -0.06 -15.38 11.97
N TRP A 80 -0.62 -15.97 10.91
CA TRP A 80 -0.52 -17.42 10.69
C TRP A 80 0.91 -17.85 10.40
N GLY A 81 1.72 -17.04 9.70
CA GLY A 81 3.12 -17.36 9.50
C GLY A 81 3.89 -17.52 10.82
N GLU A 82 3.68 -16.60 11.77
CA GLU A 82 4.28 -16.72 13.11
C GLU A 82 3.77 -17.94 13.87
N TYR A 83 2.44 -18.16 13.90
CA TYR A 83 1.86 -19.32 14.58
C TYR A 83 2.39 -20.65 14.05
N ILE A 84 2.55 -20.79 12.73
CA ILE A 84 3.06 -22.01 12.13
C ILE A 84 4.54 -22.22 12.43
N ILE A 85 5.35 -21.17 12.37
CA ILE A 85 6.79 -21.24 12.66
C ILE A 85 7.04 -21.53 14.14
N ALA A 86 6.30 -20.87 15.04
CA ALA A 86 6.39 -21.10 16.47
C ALA A 86 5.89 -22.49 16.86
N GLY A 87 4.74 -22.91 16.34
CA GLY A 87 4.13 -24.21 16.64
C GLY A 87 5.00 -25.39 16.20
N GLU A 88 5.61 -25.34 15.02
CA GLU A 88 6.52 -26.41 14.58
C GLU A 88 7.80 -26.44 15.40
N LYS A 89 8.33 -25.27 15.78
CA LYS A 89 9.50 -25.19 16.65
C LYS A 89 9.19 -25.88 18.00
N GLU A 90 8.07 -25.55 18.62
CA GLU A 90 7.68 -26.16 19.90
C GLU A 90 7.42 -27.67 19.76
N ARG A 91 6.77 -28.11 18.66
CA ARG A 91 6.52 -29.54 18.42
C ARG A 91 7.81 -30.34 18.28
N THR A 92 8.78 -29.78 17.56
CA THR A 92 10.09 -30.42 17.33
C THR A 92 10.98 -30.39 18.57
N GLU A 93 10.94 -29.32 19.38
CA GLU A 93 11.61 -29.24 20.69
C GLU A 93 11.05 -30.28 21.68
N LYS A 94 9.76 -30.61 21.59
CA LYS A 94 9.12 -31.70 22.34
C LYS A 94 9.46 -33.11 21.83
N GLY A 95 10.39 -33.24 20.89
CA GLY A 95 10.89 -34.51 20.38
C GLY A 95 10.04 -35.15 19.27
N SER A 96 9.07 -34.43 18.70
CA SER A 96 8.32 -34.93 17.55
C SER A 96 9.11 -34.80 16.26
N SER A 97 8.95 -35.75 15.34
CA SER A 97 9.55 -35.69 14.00
C SER A 97 9.11 -34.42 13.26
N PRO A 98 10.02 -33.67 12.61
CA PRO A 98 9.67 -32.51 11.80
C PRO A 98 8.87 -32.87 10.54
N ILE A 99 8.12 -31.91 10.01
CA ILE A 99 7.56 -32.00 8.65
C ILE A 99 8.65 -31.62 7.64
N TYR A 100 8.88 -32.47 6.64
CA TYR A 100 9.98 -32.32 5.70
C TYR A 100 9.61 -31.59 4.41
N ASN A 101 8.35 -31.63 3.96
CA ASN A 101 7.94 -31.05 2.68
C ASN A 101 6.58 -30.33 2.75
N PRO A 102 6.55 -28.99 2.75
CA PRO A 102 7.71 -28.12 2.87
C PRO A 102 8.32 -28.20 4.27
N SER A 103 9.64 -28.09 4.37
CA SER A 103 10.29 -27.97 5.69
C SER A 103 9.99 -26.61 6.30
N ILE A 104 9.95 -26.54 7.63
CA ILE A 104 9.68 -25.26 8.31
C ILE A 104 10.73 -24.19 8.04
N ALA A 105 11.98 -24.60 7.83
CA ALA A 105 13.05 -23.70 7.40
C ALA A 105 12.71 -23.03 6.06
N LYS A 106 12.15 -23.79 5.11
CA LYS A 106 11.74 -23.25 3.82
C LYS A 106 10.55 -22.30 3.95
N VAL A 107 9.57 -22.64 4.80
CA VAL A 107 8.44 -21.74 5.13
C VAL A 107 8.96 -20.43 5.72
N ARG A 108 9.86 -20.49 6.72
CA ARG A 108 10.48 -19.33 7.34
C ARG A 108 11.17 -18.42 6.34
N VAL A 109 11.98 -18.98 5.42
CA VAL A 109 12.65 -18.17 4.39
C VAL A 109 11.66 -17.37 3.53
N PHE A 110 10.56 -17.97 3.09
CA PHE A 110 9.57 -17.23 2.29
C PHE A 110 8.76 -16.24 3.13
N TYR A 111 8.48 -16.59 4.38
CA TYR A 111 7.81 -15.70 5.34
C TYR A 111 8.64 -14.45 5.64
N ASP A 112 9.92 -14.62 6.02
CA ASP A 112 10.83 -13.52 6.35
C ASP A 112 11.02 -12.58 5.16
N ASN A 113 11.21 -13.14 3.94
CA ASN A 113 11.28 -12.35 2.71
C ASN A 113 10.01 -11.50 2.47
N PHE A 114 8.84 -12.01 2.85
CA PHE A 114 7.58 -11.28 2.77
C PHE A 114 7.50 -10.17 3.83
N VAL A 115 7.92 -10.45 5.07
CA VAL A 115 7.98 -9.46 6.16
C VAL A 115 8.93 -8.31 5.80
N ASP A 116 10.11 -8.62 5.29
CA ASP A 116 11.08 -7.62 4.83
C ASP A 116 10.52 -6.78 3.68
N ALA A 117 9.91 -7.43 2.69
CA ALA A 117 9.27 -6.73 1.58
C ALA A 117 8.11 -5.85 2.05
N ARG A 118 7.34 -6.26 3.06
CA ARG A 118 6.30 -5.45 3.67
C ARG A 118 6.88 -4.20 4.34
N ASN A 119 7.96 -4.35 5.10
CA ASN A 119 8.63 -3.23 5.75
C ASN A 119 9.15 -2.23 4.71
N ALA A 120 9.79 -2.72 3.64
CA ALA A 120 10.23 -1.89 2.52
C ALA A 120 9.05 -1.18 1.81
N LYS A 121 7.93 -1.88 1.58
CA LYS A 121 6.69 -1.30 1.02
C LYS A 121 6.20 -0.12 1.87
N ASN A 122 6.14 -0.29 3.19
CA ASN A 122 5.66 0.75 4.11
C ASN A 122 6.57 1.98 4.09
N VAL A 123 7.89 1.78 4.03
CA VAL A 123 8.86 2.88 3.90
C VAL A 123 8.65 3.65 2.59
N LEU A 124 8.49 2.95 1.47
CA LEU A 124 8.24 3.59 0.16
C LEU A 124 6.93 4.40 0.18
N GLN A 125 5.85 3.83 0.73
CA GLN A 125 4.58 4.54 0.88
C GLN A 125 4.70 5.79 1.74
N ALA A 126 5.42 5.72 2.86
CA ALA A 126 5.67 6.87 3.72
C ALA A 126 6.49 7.95 3.00
N ASN A 127 7.48 7.57 2.18
CA ASN A 127 8.28 8.51 1.39
C ASN A 127 7.44 9.24 0.34
N THR A 128 6.63 8.50 -0.43
CA THR A 128 5.72 9.07 -1.42
C THR A 128 4.74 10.04 -0.77
N LYS A 129 4.14 9.65 0.36
CA LYS A 129 3.21 10.51 1.11
C LYS A 129 3.87 11.81 1.55
N ARG A 130 5.12 11.74 2.04
CA ARG A 130 5.88 12.95 2.42
C ARG A 130 6.14 13.87 1.23
N ALA A 131 6.58 13.32 0.09
CA ALA A 131 6.81 14.10 -1.12
C ALA A 131 5.51 14.75 -1.64
N MET A 132 4.40 14.02 -1.59
CA MET A 132 3.09 14.53 -1.97
C MET A 132 2.65 15.71 -1.10
N LEU A 133 2.80 15.60 0.23
CA LEU A 133 2.47 16.70 1.14
C LEU A 133 3.29 17.97 0.87
N THR A 134 4.57 17.81 0.53
CA THR A 134 5.41 18.96 0.11
C THR A 134 4.84 19.63 -1.14
N LEU A 135 4.41 18.84 -2.13
CA LEU A 135 3.82 19.34 -3.36
C LEU A 135 2.48 20.04 -3.10
N ASP A 136 1.61 19.45 -2.28
CA ASP A 136 0.31 20.02 -1.91
C ASP A 136 0.46 21.40 -1.25
N ASN A 137 1.43 21.55 -0.35
CA ASN A 137 1.72 22.84 0.29
C ASN A 137 2.22 23.90 -0.71
N LEU A 138 3.03 23.50 -1.70
CA LEU A 138 3.48 24.40 -2.75
C LEU A 138 2.33 24.79 -3.68
N HIS A 139 1.44 23.85 -4.02
CA HIS A 139 0.24 24.16 -4.80
C HIS A 139 -0.66 25.16 -4.07
N ALA A 140 -0.91 24.98 -2.77
CA ALA A 140 -1.70 25.95 -2.00
C ALA A 140 -1.11 27.37 -2.05
N THR A 141 0.22 27.49 -2.02
CA THR A 141 0.91 28.79 -2.15
C THR A 141 0.77 29.37 -3.55
N VAL A 142 0.89 28.53 -4.58
CA VAL A 142 0.75 28.94 -5.99
C VAL A 142 -0.68 29.35 -6.31
N ASP A 143 -1.68 28.62 -5.83
CA ASP A 143 -3.10 28.93 -6.02
C ASP A 143 -3.45 30.27 -5.36
N ALA A 144 -2.92 30.54 -4.17
CA ALA A 144 -3.09 31.84 -3.51
C ALA A 144 -2.48 32.98 -4.33
N LEU A 145 -1.30 32.78 -4.92
CA LEU A 145 -0.65 33.77 -5.78
C LEU A 145 -1.43 33.98 -7.09
N ILE A 146 -1.93 32.90 -7.71
CA ILE A 146 -2.76 32.99 -8.91
C ILE A 146 -4.02 33.81 -8.62
N LEU A 147 -4.67 33.56 -7.48
CA LEU A 147 -5.84 34.33 -7.04
C LEU A 147 -5.50 35.80 -6.81
N GLU A 148 -4.37 36.08 -6.17
CA GLU A 148 -3.90 37.47 -5.96
C GLU A 148 -3.68 38.20 -7.28
N ILE A 149 -2.99 37.56 -8.24
CA ILE A 149 -2.75 38.12 -9.58
C ILE A 149 -4.07 38.34 -10.31
N TRP A 150 -4.99 37.36 -10.28
CA TRP A 150 -6.32 37.50 -10.88
C TRP A 150 -7.02 38.75 -10.32
N ASN A 151 -7.13 38.84 -9.00
CA ASN A 151 -7.79 39.97 -8.33
C ASN A 151 -7.12 41.30 -8.67
N ALA A 152 -5.79 41.35 -8.77
CA ALA A 152 -5.07 42.56 -9.14
C ALA A 152 -5.39 43.02 -10.57
N VAL A 153 -5.42 42.10 -11.53
CA VAL A 153 -5.79 42.41 -12.93
C VAL A 153 -7.23 42.90 -13.03
N GLU A 154 -8.18 42.23 -12.38
CA GLU A 154 -9.58 42.65 -12.39
C GLU A 154 -9.80 44.01 -11.73
N ASN A 155 -9.13 44.27 -10.60
CA ASN A 155 -9.19 45.55 -9.92
C ASN A 155 -8.60 46.69 -10.75
N HIS A 156 -7.56 46.42 -11.55
CA HIS A 156 -6.94 47.43 -12.41
C HIS A 156 -7.90 47.90 -13.53
N TYR A 157 -8.68 46.98 -14.10
CA TYR A 157 -9.62 47.27 -15.19
C TYR A 157 -11.07 47.49 -14.73
N LYS A 158 -11.31 47.57 -13.41
CA LYS A 158 -12.67 47.59 -12.84
C LYS A 158 -13.55 48.75 -13.33
N ASP A 159 -12.93 49.89 -13.67
CA ASP A 159 -13.61 51.12 -14.05
C ASP A 159 -13.91 51.20 -15.56
N LEU A 160 -13.46 50.22 -16.36
CA LEU A 160 -13.77 50.12 -17.78
C LEU A 160 -15.19 49.58 -18.02
N PRO A 161 -15.83 49.94 -19.16
CA PRO A 161 -17.06 49.28 -19.62
C PRO A 161 -16.91 47.76 -19.67
N LEU A 162 -18.00 47.04 -19.42
CA LEU A 162 -17.98 45.58 -19.24
C LEU A 162 -17.18 44.84 -20.32
N GLN A 163 -17.44 45.14 -21.59
CA GLN A 163 -16.78 44.41 -22.68
C GLN A 163 -15.29 44.73 -22.78
N ASP A 164 -14.92 46.00 -22.65
CA ASP A 164 -13.51 46.43 -22.67
C ASP A 164 -12.73 45.87 -21.48
N ARG A 165 -13.37 45.76 -20.30
CA ARG A 165 -12.81 45.11 -19.11
C ARG A 165 -12.56 43.63 -19.36
N LEU A 166 -13.55 42.90 -19.89
CA LEU A 166 -13.42 41.47 -20.16
C LEU A 166 -12.32 41.22 -21.21
N ASP A 167 -12.26 42.02 -22.27
CA ASP A 167 -11.23 41.92 -23.30
C ASP A 167 -9.84 42.28 -22.76
N ALA A 168 -9.72 43.25 -21.87
CA ALA A 168 -8.47 43.57 -21.19
C ALA A 168 -8.00 42.41 -20.29
N CYS A 169 -8.87 41.85 -19.44
CA CYS A 169 -8.55 40.71 -18.57
C CYS A 169 -8.19 39.44 -19.37
N ARG A 170 -8.88 39.17 -20.49
CA ARG A 170 -8.57 38.03 -21.39
C ARG A 170 -7.15 38.09 -21.95
N LYS A 171 -6.58 39.28 -22.17
CA LYS A 171 -5.18 39.43 -22.62
C LYS A 171 -4.18 38.91 -21.59
N PHE A 172 -4.56 38.85 -20.31
CA PHE A 172 -3.77 38.26 -19.23
C PHE A 172 -4.08 36.77 -18.98
N GLY A 173 -4.89 36.15 -19.84
CA GLY A 173 -5.27 34.74 -19.73
C GLY A 173 -6.45 34.46 -18.79
N ILE A 174 -7.12 35.51 -18.27
CA ILE A 174 -8.32 35.36 -17.44
C ILE A 174 -9.51 35.08 -18.38
N ASN A 175 -9.98 33.83 -18.36
CA ASN A 175 -11.11 33.39 -19.17
C ASN A 175 -12.38 33.29 -18.34
N TYR A 176 -13.42 33.98 -18.80
CA TYR A 176 -14.74 34.00 -18.17
C TYR A 176 -15.65 33.00 -18.86
N TYR A 177 -16.29 32.14 -18.07
CA TYR A 177 -17.30 31.20 -18.55
C TYR A 177 -18.66 31.57 -17.95
N TYR A 178 -19.67 31.67 -18.80
CA TYR A 178 -21.06 31.84 -18.35
C TYR A 178 -21.57 30.55 -17.73
N ARG A 179 -22.31 30.66 -16.63
CA ARG A 179 -22.98 29.50 -16.06
C ARG A 179 -24.17 29.12 -16.93
N LYS A 180 -24.54 27.85 -16.88
CA LYS A 180 -25.66 27.31 -17.65
C LYS A 180 -26.96 28.02 -17.23
N GLY A 181 -27.46 28.93 -18.08
CA GLY A 181 -28.68 29.71 -17.85
C GLY A 181 -28.48 31.24 -17.73
N GLU A 182 -27.24 31.73 -17.65
CA GLU A 182 -26.95 33.17 -17.73
C GLU A 182 -26.99 33.64 -19.19
N LYS A 183 -27.71 34.73 -19.47
CA LYS A 183 -27.65 35.38 -20.79
C LYS A 183 -26.35 36.20 -20.86
N ALA A 184 -25.60 36.04 -21.94
CA ALA A 184 -24.54 36.96 -22.29
C ALA A 184 -25.19 38.31 -22.64
N GLU A 185 -24.90 39.35 -21.86
CA GLU A 185 -25.18 40.74 -22.24
C GLU A 185 -24.16 41.21 -23.29
#